data_AF-A0A939FDF4-F1
#
_entry.id   AF-A0A939FDF4-F1
#
_cell.length_a   1.000
_cell.length_b   1.000
_cell.length_c   1.000
_cell.angle_alpha   90.00
_cell.angle_beta   90.00
_cell.angle_gamma   90.00
#
_symmetry.space_group_name_H-M   'P 1'
#
loop_
_entity.id
_entity.type
_entity.pdbx_description
1 polymer ?
#
loop_
_entity_poly.entity_id
_entity_poly.type
_entity_poly.pdbx_seq_one_letter_code
_entity_poly.pdbx_strand_id
1 'polypeptide(L)'
;MARTKLNERQLAVLRRICHDDTPVTSDDSRLAVTVYALRSRGLVTTTRTGGRWSAAPTEAGHRHLTQDNPAPTPPKPSTPPAGAQAATLFSWLQQSGGSLHITAPTPAERARWRRILHTARAENLIPDGHHLQYTGRDKGDLSITLRTGPPVRPTPTAEPIPVPDDLSPDRLHPVARDAPTPVCPSCQPRARRILHALCHAAEDKNYTVSTPVSGSAASLVVSAADSSFPLSFDEGSYDVPDPDGVKYAWQRVTARITRPSHQLELSLQHTYAHPGRRFHWGDRQRWRLEDKLPALLREITHRADTEHERHLAQQHEEEATRERWLAAMAQARTTLIEDHRRKILRTQVESWQEATAIRAYCRALEDDQAARPDAPEAAKRWIAWARAYAEHIDPVSRTPGFPDPPAITPEDLRPYLHGWSPYEPKQR
;
A
#
# COMPACT_ATOMS: atom_id res chain seq x y z
N MET A 1 -15.64 17.38 -60.03
CA MET A 1 -15.96 16.34 -59.04
C MET A 1 -14.79 16.17 -58.09
N ALA A 2 -15.01 16.33 -56.79
CA ALA A 2 -13.95 16.37 -55.79
C ALA A 2 -13.20 15.03 -55.70
N ARG A 3 -11.92 15.01 -56.11
CA ARG A 3 -11.00 13.87 -55.91
C ARG A 3 -10.84 13.64 -54.41
N THR A 4 -11.56 12.66 -53.87
CA THR A 4 -11.46 12.30 -52.47
C THR A 4 -10.18 11.50 -52.28
N LYS A 5 -9.17 12.10 -51.64
CA LYS A 5 -7.87 11.47 -51.36
C LYS A 5 -8.08 10.14 -50.65
N LEU A 6 -7.54 9.04 -51.20
CA LEU A 6 -7.60 7.72 -50.57
C LEU A 6 -6.78 7.73 -49.28
N ASN A 7 -7.30 7.09 -48.23
CA ASN A 7 -6.52 6.87 -47.01
C ASN A 7 -5.48 5.76 -47.25
N GLU A 8 -4.40 5.74 -46.47
CA GLU A 8 -3.28 4.79 -46.58
C GLU A 8 -3.75 3.32 -46.63
N ARG A 9 -4.74 2.95 -45.80
CA ARG A 9 -5.37 1.62 -45.84
C ARG A 9 -6.04 1.30 -47.18
N GLN A 10 -6.73 2.27 -47.79
CA GLN A 10 -7.39 2.09 -49.08
C GLN A 10 -6.37 2.01 -50.22
N LEU A 11 -5.32 2.82 -50.17
CA LEU A 11 -4.24 2.82 -51.15
C LEU A 11 -3.44 1.52 -51.09
N ALA A 12 -3.12 1.01 -49.89
CA ALA A 12 -2.42 -0.26 -49.69
C ALA A 12 -3.24 -1.46 -50.22
N VAL A 13 -4.54 -1.50 -49.94
CA VAL A 13 -5.42 -2.55 -50.48
C VAL A 13 -5.58 -2.43 -52.00
N LEU A 14 -5.67 -1.22 -52.55
CA LEU A 14 -5.72 -1.00 -54.00
C LEU A 14 -4.42 -1.44 -54.69
N ARG A 15 -3.25 -1.09 -54.12
CA ARG A 15 -1.94 -1.55 -54.62
C ARG A 15 -1.86 -3.07 -54.65
N ARG A 16 -2.24 -3.74 -53.55
CA ARG A 16 -2.26 -5.21 -53.48
C ARG A 16 -3.15 -5.83 -54.57
N ILE A 17 -4.35 -5.30 -54.79
CA ILE A 17 -5.27 -5.84 -55.81
C ILE A 17 -4.78 -5.57 -57.25
N CYS A 18 -4.06 -4.47 -57.49
CA CYS A 18 -3.60 -4.08 -58.82
C CYS A 18 -2.19 -4.60 -59.18
N HIS A 19 -1.32 -4.86 -58.20
CA HIS A 19 0.09 -5.18 -58.42
C HIS A 19 0.56 -6.51 -57.82
N ASP A 20 -0.10 -7.03 -56.78
CA ASP A 20 0.32 -8.30 -56.17
C ASP A 20 -0.51 -9.46 -56.76
N ASP A 21 0.14 -10.58 -57.11
CA ASP A 21 -0.51 -11.81 -57.61
C ASP A 21 -1.34 -12.55 -56.54
N THR A 22 -1.50 -11.97 -55.34
CA THR A 22 -2.30 -12.57 -54.26
C THR A 22 -3.73 -12.02 -54.27
N PRO A 23 -4.74 -12.84 -54.62
CA PRO A 23 -6.12 -12.36 -54.72
C PRO A 23 -6.67 -11.99 -53.34
N VAL A 24 -7.30 -10.81 -53.24
CA VAL A 24 -8.03 -10.41 -52.04
C VAL A 24 -9.44 -11.00 -52.10
N THR A 25 -9.73 -11.97 -51.23
CA THR A 25 -10.99 -12.71 -51.20
C THR A 25 -11.70 -12.57 -49.85
N SER A 26 -12.86 -13.24 -49.73
CA SER A 26 -13.62 -13.36 -48.48
C SER A 26 -12.84 -13.90 -47.28
N ASP A 27 -11.73 -14.61 -47.52
CA ASP A 27 -10.88 -15.15 -46.46
C ASP A 27 -10.11 -14.03 -45.72
N ASP A 28 -9.92 -12.86 -46.35
CA ASP A 28 -9.43 -11.63 -45.71
C ASP A 28 -10.62 -10.74 -45.27
N SER A 29 -11.52 -11.27 -44.45
CA SER A 29 -12.77 -10.59 -44.03
C SER A 29 -12.58 -9.18 -43.45
N ARG A 30 -11.43 -8.92 -42.80
CA ARG A 30 -11.05 -7.59 -42.28
C ARG A 30 -10.86 -6.52 -43.36
N LEU A 31 -10.63 -6.93 -44.62
CA LEU A 31 -10.49 -6.02 -45.77
C LEU A 31 -11.81 -5.72 -46.48
N ALA A 32 -12.89 -6.46 -46.18
CA ALA A 32 -14.17 -6.37 -46.88
C ALA A 32 -14.72 -4.93 -46.93
N VAL A 33 -14.73 -4.22 -45.79
CA VAL A 33 -15.19 -2.82 -45.72
C VAL A 33 -14.35 -1.90 -46.61
N THR A 34 -13.04 -2.12 -46.66
CA THR A 34 -12.12 -1.34 -47.51
C THR A 34 -12.35 -1.66 -48.99
N VAL A 35 -12.54 -2.93 -49.34
CA VAL A 35 -12.86 -3.37 -50.71
C VAL A 35 -14.20 -2.80 -51.17
N TYR A 36 -15.24 -2.83 -50.33
CA TYR A 36 -16.53 -2.21 -50.67
C TYR A 36 -16.43 -0.69 -50.83
N ALA A 37 -15.61 -0.03 -50.02
CA ALA A 37 -15.35 1.40 -50.15
C ALA A 37 -14.54 1.77 -51.41
N LEU A 38 -13.64 0.90 -51.89
CA LEU A 38 -12.95 1.06 -53.17
C LEU A 38 -13.89 0.76 -54.35
N ARG A 39 -14.76 -0.23 -54.19
CA ARG A 39 -15.79 -0.60 -55.18
C ARG A 39 -16.82 0.50 -55.39
N SER A 40 -17.32 1.12 -54.32
CA SER A 40 -18.25 2.25 -54.45
C SER A 40 -17.63 3.47 -55.16
N ARG A 41 -16.30 3.54 -55.21
CA ARG A 41 -15.53 4.55 -55.94
C ARG A 41 -15.14 4.11 -57.36
N GLY A 42 -15.54 2.91 -57.79
CA GLY A 42 -15.24 2.38 -59.13
C GLY A 42 -13.79 1.95 -59.35
N LEU A 43 -12.95 1.90 -58.31
CA LEU A 43 -11.52 1.57 -58.41
C LEU A 43 -11.25 0.06 -58.37
N VAL A 44 -12.19 -0.72 -57.86
CA VAL A 44 -12.13 -2.18 -57.73
C VAL A 44 -13.51 -2.74 -58.06
N THR A 45 -13.59 -3.92 -58.66
CA THR A 45 -14.83 -4.68 -58.81
C THR A 45 -14.79 -5.93 -57.93
N THR A 46 -15.95 -6.47 -57.54
CA THR A 46 -16.02 -7.71 -56.76
C THR A 46 -16.89 -8.71 -57.50
N THR A 47 -16.35 -9.88 -57.83
CA THR A 47 -17.10 -11.02 -58.34
C THR A 47 -17.44 -11.98 -57.21
N ARG A 48 -18.55 -12.71 -57.30
CA ARG A 48 -18.98 -13.65 -56.26
C ARG A 48 -19.25 -15.00 -56.89
N THR A 49 -18.49 -16.01 -56.46
CA THR A 49 -18.56 -17.38 -56.98
C THR A 49 -18.58 -18.35 -55.80
N GLY A 50 -19.53 -19.27 -55.76
CA GLY A 50 -19.61 -20.28 -54.68
C GLY A 50 -19.74 -19.70 -53.27
N GLY A 51 -20.41 -18.56 -53.10
CA GLY A 51 -20.61 -17.92 -51.80
C GLY A 51 -19.44 -17.05 -51.30
N ARG A 52 -18.26 -17.10 -51.94
CA ARG A 52 -17.10 -16.23 -51.67
C ARG A 52 -17.02 -15.10 -52.70
N TRP A 53 -16.67 -13.90 -52.24
CA TRP A 53 -16.31 -12.77 -53.08
C TRP A 53 -14.79 -12.70 -53.29
N SER A 54 -14.37 -12.28 -54.47
CA SER A 54 -12.99 -11.89 -54.79
C SER A 54 -12.98 -10.49 -55.39
N ALA A 55 -11.96 -9.70 -55.07
CA ALA A 55 -11.76 -8.37 -55.62
C ALA A 55 -10.84 -8.43 -56.85
N ALA A 56 -11.23 -7.74 -57.92
CA ALA A 56 -10.43 -7.57 -59.13
C ALA A 56 -10.23 -6.07 -59.43
N PRO A 57 -9.08 -5.67 -59.95
CA PRO A 57 -8.82 -4.26 -60.25
C PRO A 57 -9.69 -3.78 -61.42
N THR A 58 -9.96 -2.48 -61.47
CA THR A 58 -10.56 -1.84 -62.65
C THR A 58 -9.51 -0.97 -63.35
N GLU A 59 -9.77 -0.64 -64.62
CA GLU A 59 -8.95 0.30 -65.40
C GLU A 59 -8.79 1.66 -64.69
N ALA A 60 -9.83 2.10 -63.97
CA ALA A 60 -9.77 3.31 -63.15
C ALA A 60 -8.87 3.14 -61.91
N GLY A 61 -8.84 1.95 -61.31
CA GLY A 61 -7.94 1.61 -60.20
C GLY A 61 -6.46 1.63 -60.60
N HIS A 62 -6.11 1.03 -61.74
CA HIS A 62 -4.74 1.08 -62.28
C HIS A 62 -4.31 2.52 -62.59
N ARG A 63 -5.15 3.29 -63.30
CA ARG A 63 -4.88 4.70 -63.59
C ARG A 63 -4.72 5.55 -62.33
N HIS A 64 -5.46 5.25 -61.26
CA HIS A 64 -5.32 5.96 -59.98
C HIS A 64 -3.96 5.74 -59.34
N LEU A 65 -3.39 4.53 -59.43
CA LEU A 65 -2.06 4.23 -58.89
C LEU A 65 -0.93 4.79 -59.75
N THR A 66 -1.11 4.87 -61.07
CA THR A 66 -0.14 5.52 -61.98
C THR A 66 -0.15 7.04 -61.83
N GLN A 67 -1.29 7.64 -61.45
CA GLN A 67 -1.44 9.09 -61.24
C GLN A 67 -1.10 9.55 -59.81
N ASP A 68 -1.22 8.69 -58.79
CA ASP A 68 -0.86 9.00 -57.40
C ASP A 68 0.66 8.90 -57.16
N ASN A 69 1.40 9.83 -57.75
CA ASN A 69 2.67 10.28 -57.20
C ASN A 69 2.40 11.65 -56.55
N PRO A 70 2.08 11.72 -55.24
CA PRO A 70 1.64 12.98 -54.66
C PRO A 70 2.84 13.89 -54.43
N ALA A 71 2.84 15.06 -55.06
CA ALA A 71 3.60 16.21 -54.58
C ALA A 71 3.20 16.52 -53.11
N PRO A 72 4.13 16.92 -52.24
CA PRO A 72 3.85 17.14 -50.83
C PRO A 72 2.82 18.26 -50.67
N THR A 73 1.74 17.96 -49.95
CA THR A 73 0.70 18.93 -49.60
C THR A 73 1.25 19.88 -48.53
N PRO A 74 1.08 21.21 -48.62
CA PRO A 74 1.58 22.12 -47.59
C PRO A 74 0.89 21.83 -46.25
N PRO A 75 1.63 21.80 -45.13
CA PRO A 75 1.03 21.56 -43.83
C PRO A 75 0.13 22.73 -43.42
N LYS A 76 -1.01 22.41 -42.80
CA LYS A 76 -1.80 23.36 -41.99
C LYS A 76 -0.85 24.12 -41.04
N PRO A 77 -1.13 25.39 -40.68
CA PRO A 77 -0.30 26.15 -39.75
C PRO A 77 -0.22 25.39 -38.43
N SER A 78 0.86 24.63 -38.30
CA SER A 78 1.22 23.92 -37.09
C SER A 78 1.93 24.93 -36.22
N THR A 79 1.57 24.94 -34.94
CA THR A 79 2.43 25.52 -33.93
C THR A 79 3.86 25.02 -34.21
N PRO A 80 4.88 25.90 -34.27
CA PRO A 80 6.22 25.51 -34.71
C PRO A 80 6.68 24.27 -33.95
N PRO A 81 7.35 23.30 -34.61
CA PRO A 81 7.77 22.07 -33.97
C PRO A 81 8.56 22.39 -32.70
N ALA A 82 8.36 21.59 -31.66
CA ALA A 82 8.94 21.86 -30.33
C ALA A 82 10.47 22.04 -30.38
N GLY A 83 11.16 21.40 -31.34
CA GLY A 83 12.61 21.57 -31.58
C GLY A 83 12.97 22.97 -32.09
N ALA A 84 12.19 23.55 -33.00
CA ALA A 84 12.42 24.92 -33.46
C ALA A 84 12.20 25.95 -32.33
N GLN A 85 11.18 25.72 -31.49
CA GLN A 85 10.95 26.56 -30.30
C GLN A 85 12.04 26.40 -29.24
N ALA A 86 12.61 25.20 -29.10
CA ALA A 86 13.74 24.94 -28.22
C ALA A 86 14.99 25.68 -28.68
N ALA A 87 15.31 25.62 -29.98
CA ALA A 87 16.42 26.38 -30.56
C ALA A 87 16.27 27.89 -30.33
N THR A 88 15.08 28.47 -30.58
CA THR A 88 14.81 29.90 -30.33
C THR A 88 14.96 30.25 -28.85
N LEU A 89 14.54 29.37 -27.92
CA LEU A 89 14.71 29.57 -26.48
C LEU A 89 16.20 29.66 -26.10
N PHE A 90 17.07 28.81 -26.66
CA PHE A 90 18.49 28.85 -26.35
C PHE A 90 19.18 30.08 -26.93
N SER A 91 18.88 30.44 -28.18
CA SER A 91 19.39 31.68 -28.77
C SER A 91 18.97 32.89 -27.94
N TRP A 92 17.74 32.90 -27.44
CA TRP A 92 17.25 33.96 -26.56
C TRP A 92 17.96 33.94 -25.19
N LEU A 93 18.07 32.78 -24.53
CA LEU A 93 18.77 32.64 -23.24
C LEU A 93 20.25 33.01 -23.34
N GLN A 94 20.93 32.72 -24.45
CA GLN A 94 22.31 33.14 -24.69
C GLN A 94 22.43 34.66 -24.86
N GLN A 95 21.43 35.30 -25.49
CA GLN A 95 21.41 36.76 -25.69
C GLN A 95 20.94 37.54 -24.45
N SER A 96 20.08 36.96 -23.60
CA SER A 96 19.46 37.62 -22.45
C SER A 96 20.15 37.35 -21.10
N GLY A 97 21.39 36.86 -21.12
CA GLY A 97 22.17 36.63 -19.89
C GLY A 97 21.78 35.38 -19.11
N GLY A 98 21.13 34.41 -19.77
CA GLY A 98 20.99 33.05 -19.27
C GLY A 98 19.78 32.77 -18.39
N SER A 99 18.83 33.69 -18.19
CA SER A 99 17.65 33.44 -17.36
C SER A 99 16.34 33.94 -17.96
N LEU A 100 15.34 33.06 -18.00
CA LEU A 100 13.95 33.37 -18.30
C LEU A 100 13.13 33.24 -17.01
N HIS A 101 12.45 34.31 -16.61
CA HIS A 101 11.51 34.30 -15.48
C HIS A 101 10.10 34.62 -15.99
N ILE A 102 9.13 33.80 -15.62
CA ILE A 102 7.72 33.96 -15.98
C ILE A 102 6.90 33.94 -14.71
N THR A 103 6.30 35.08 -14.39
CA THR A 103 5.44 35.26 -13.23
C THR A 103 4.07 34.64 -13.49
N ALA A 104 3.57 33.84 -12.55
CA ALA A 104 2.25 33.19 -12.56
C ALA A 104 1.81 32.57 -13.92
N PRO A 105 2.57 31.63 -14.51
CA PRO A 105 2.24 31.07 -15.83
C PRO A 105 0.97 30.21 -15.80
N THR A 106 0.19 30.32 -16.87
CA THR A 106 -1.02 29.52 -17.07
C THR A 106 -0.69 28.02 -17.23
N PRO A 107 -1.62 27.09 -16.94
CA PRO A 107 -1.38 25.66 -17.13
C PRO A 107 -0.96 25.29 -18.57
N ALA A 108 -1.51 25.98 -19.57
CA ALA A 108 -1.18 25.79 -20.98
C ALA A 108 0.27 26.22 -21.30
N GLU A 109 0.72 27.35 -20.76
CA GLU A 109 2.10 27.81 -20.89
C GLU A 109 3.08 26.87 -20.18
N ARG A 110 2.76 26.39 -18.97
CA ARG A 110 3.56 25.36 -18.29
C ARG A 110 3.67 24.10 -19.13
N ALA A 111 2.58 23.65 -19.75
CA ALA A 111 2.59 22.49 -20.64
C ALA A 111 3.43 22.72 -21.91
N ARG A 112 3.42 23.93 -22.46
CA ARG A 112 4.27 24.32 -23.59
C ARG A 112 5.75 24.30 -23.20
N TRP A 113 6.13 24.96 -22.10
CA TRP A 113 7.52 24.99 -21.63
C TRP A 113 8.05 23.60 -21.26
N ARG A 114 7.23 22.74 -20.66
CA ARG A 114 7.61 21.33 -20.41
C ARG A 114 7.95 20.58 -21.69
N ARG A 115 7.16 20.76 -22.75
CA ARG A 115 7.41 20.12 -24.05
C ARG A 115 8.71 20.64 -24.67
N ILE A 116 8.93 21.96 -24.66
CA ILE A 116 10.15 22.59 -25.19
C ILE A 116 11.40 22.08 -24.45
N LEU A 117 11.38 22.07 -23.11
CA LEU A 117 12.50 21.60 -22.29
C LEU A 117 12.75 20.10 -22.45
N HIS A 118 11.70 19.31 -22.63
CA HIS A 118 11.83 17.87 -22.89
C HIS A 118 12.46 17.61 -24.26
N THR A 119 11.96 18.29 -25.31
CA THR A 119 12.52 18.19 -26.66
C THR A 119 13.97 18.67 -26.72
N ALA A 120 14.29 19.78 -26.07
CA ALA A 120 15.66 20.28 -25.93
C ALA A 120 16.64 19.23 -25.37
N ARG A 121 16.21 18.46 -24.36
CA ARG A 121 17.01 17.37 -23.77
C ARG A 121 17.06 16.14 -24.67
N ALA A 122 15.94 15.77 -25.29
CA ALA A 122 15.86 14.59 -26.14
C ALA A 122 16.68 14.75 -27.43
N GLU A 123 16.78 15.97 -27.96
CA GLU A 123 17.50 16.30 -29.20
C GLU A 123 18.93 16.83 -28.94
N ASN A 124 19.43 16.79 -27.69
CA ASN A 124 20.76 17.28 -27.29
C ASN A 124 21.06 18.72 -27.74
N LEU A 125 20.06 19.61 -27.71
CA LEU A 125 20.19 21.01 -28.13
C LEU A 125 20.81 21.92 -27.05
N ILE A 126 21.32 21.34 -25.96
CA ILE A 126 21.99 22.07 -24.89
C ILE A 126 23.48 22.17 -25.26
N PRO A 127 24.06 23.39 -25.34
CA PRO A 127 25.48 23.55 -25.65
C PRO A 127 26.38 22.79 -24.67
N ASP A 128 27.47 22.20 -25.18
CA ASP A 128 28.44 21.49 -24.37
C ASP A 128 28.98 22.39 -23.24
N GLY A 129 29.13 21.82 -22.03
CA GLY A 129 29.56 22.55 -20.84
C GLY A 129 28.48 23.41 -20.15
N HIS A 130 27.24 23.40 -20.64
CA HIS A 130 26.11 24.10 -20.02
C HIS A 130 25.06 23.12 -19.49
N HIS A 131 24.36 23.50 -18.41
CA HIS A 131 23.21 22.76 -17.90
C HIS A 131 22.03 23.68 -17.64
N LEU A 132 20.83 23.14 -17.82
CA LEU A 132 19.58 23.87 -17.63
C LEU A 132 18.98 23.58 -16.26
N GLN A 133 18.87 24.63 -15.44
CA GLN A 133 18.15 24.64 -14.18
C GLN A 133 16.76 25.23 -14.39
N TYR A 134 15.73 24.63 -13.78
CA TYR A 134 14.39 25.22 -13.80
C TYR A 134 13.70 25.04 -12.44
N THR A 135 12.88 26.01 -12.04
CA THR A 135 12.03 25.96 -10.83
C THR A 135 10.59 26.33 -11.20
N GLY A 136 9.62 26.00 -10.34
CA GLY A 136 8.20 26.33 -10.58
C GLY A 136 7.49 25.46 -11.61
N ARG A 137 7.96 24.21 -11.80
CA ARG A 137 7.41 23.25 -12.77
C ARG A 137 5.91 23.01 -12.59
N ASP A 138 5.48 22.84 -11.33
CA ASP A 138 4.11 22.44 -11.00
C ASP A 138 3.31 23.54 -10.30
N LYS A 139 3.97 24.47 -9.57
CA LYS A 139 3.34 25.61 -8.86
C LYS A 139 4.29 26.81 -8.78
N GLY A 140 3.75 28.02 -8.65
CA GLY A 140 4.53 29.27 -8.53
C GLY A 140 5.10 29.78 -9.86
N ASP A 141 6.03 30.72 -9.79
CA ASP A 141 6.69 31.34 -10.95
C ASP A 141 7.67 30.37 -11.62
N LEU A 142 7.66 30.33 -12.95
CA LEU A 142 8.54 29.47 -13.72
C LEU A 142 9.83 30.23 -14.01
N SER A 143 10.96 29.73 -13.49
CA SER A 143 12.28 30.20 -13.87
C SER A 143 13.03 29.12 -14.65
N ILE A 144 13.71 29.51 -15.73
CA ILE A 144 14.56 28.66 -16.56
C ILE A 144 15.91 29.37 -16.68
N THR A 145 16.97 28.75 -16.21
CA THR A 145 18.32 29.32 -16.20
C THR A 145 19.30 28.38 -16.88
N LEU A 146 20.09 28.91 -17.82
CA LEU A 146 21.22 28.25 -18.44
C LEU A 146 22.48 28.57 -17.62
N ARG A 147 23.06 27.57 -16.96
CA ARG A 147 24.27 27.71 -16.15
C ARG A 147 25.47 27.05 -16.84
N THR A 148 26.63 27.65 -16.69
CA THR A 148 27.92 27.08 -17.11
C THR A 148 28.47 26.14 -16.03
N GLY A 149 29.11 25.05 -16.45
CA GLY A 149 29.72 24.06 -15.57
C GLY A 149 28.88 22.78 -15.41
N PRO A 150 29.47 21.69 -14.87
CA PRO A 150 28.73 20.47 -14.58
C PRO A 150 27.60 20.75 -13.60
N PRO A 151 26.44 20.08 -13.72
CA PRO A 151 25.36 20.26 -12.75
C PRO A 151 25.90 19.96 -11.36
N VAL A 152 25.72 20.89 -10.41
CA VAL A 152 26.02 20.63 -9.00
C VAL A 152 25.15 19.46 -8.57
N ARG A 153 25.73 18.26 -8.52
CA ARG A 153 25.09 17.09 -7.92
C ARG A 153 24.79 17.50 -6.48
N PRO A 154 23.54 17.40 -6.00
CA PRO A 154 23.33 17.46 -4.57
C PRO A 154 24.09 16.28 -3.98
N THR A 155 25.26 16.56 -3.42
CA THR A 155 26.11 15.57 -2.79
C THR A 155 25.26 14.89 -1.71
N PRO A 156 25.04 13.57 -1.75
CA PRO A 156 24.43 12.90 -0.62
C PRO A 156 25.33 13.15 0.59
N THR A 157 24.77 13.76 1.64
CA THR A 157 25.45 14.17 2.89
C THR A 157 26.02 13.01 3.71
N ALA A 158 26.04 11.80 3.16
CA ALA A 158 26.45 10.59 3.85
C ALA A 158 27.61 9.94 3.12
N GLU A 159 28.54 9.38 3.89
CA GLU A 159 29.64 8.61 3.36
C GLU A 159 29.12 7.54 2.39
N PRO A 160 29.60 7.52 1.14
CA PRO A 160 29.15 6.54 0.16
C PRO A 160 29.61 5.15 0.59
N ILE A 161 28.74 4.16 0.44
CA ILE A 161 29.11 2.76 0.65
C ILE A 161 29.97 2.33 -0.55
N PRO A 162 31.21 1.85 -0.34
CA PRO A 162 32.07 1.45 -1.44
C PRO A 162 31.49 0.20 -2.12
N VAL A 163 31.13 0.34 -3.39
CA VAL A 163 30.73 -0.78 -4.25
C VAL A 163 31.90 -1.08 -5.18
N PRO A 164 32.61 -2.21 -5.03
CA PRO A 164 33.75 -2.53 -5.87
C PRO A 164 33.34 -2.65 -7.35
N ASP A 165 34.10 -2.03 -8.26
CA ASP A 165 33.80 -2.08 -9.69
C ASP A 165 34.12 -3.45 -10.32
N ASP A 166 35.04 -4.21 -9.75
CA ASP A 166 35.39 -5.55 -10.19
C ASP A 166 35.48 -6.49 -8.98
N LEU A 167 34.65 -7.54 -8.98
CA LEU A 167 34.58 -8.50 -7.89
C LEU A 167 34.26 -9.89 -8.42
N SER A 168 35.18 -10.83 -8.20
CA SER A 168 35.00 -12.22 -8.61
C SER A 168 33.85 -12.90 -7.82
N PRO A 169 33.09 -13.83 -8.43
CA PRO A 169 31.97 -14.50 -7.77
C PRO A 169 32.33 -15.18 -6.44
N ASP A 170 33.56 -15.68 -6.33
CA ASP A 170 34.07 -16.38 -5.14
C ASP A 170 34.31 -15.44 -3.95
N ARG A 171 34.47 -14.13 -4.20
CA ARG A 171 34.63 -13.09 -3.18
C ARG A 171 33.31 -12.44 -2.77
N LEU A 172 32.19 -12.78 -3.41
CA LEU A 172 30.88 -12.30 -3.01
C LEU A 172 30.51 -12.83 -1.61
N HIS A 173 29.83 -11.98 -0.86
CA HIS A 173 29.20 -12.36 0.40
C HIS A 173 28.24 -13.54 0.16
N PRO A 174 28.22 -14.61 0.99
CA PRO A 174 27.44 -15.82 0.73
C PRO A 174 25.96 -15.51 0.47
N VAL A 175 25.36 -14.65 1.30
CA VAL A 175 23.96 -14.23 1.11
C VAL A 175 23.76 -13.45 -0.19
N ALA A 176 24.71 -12.60 -0.57
CA ALA A 176 24.63 -11.85 -1.83
C ALA A 176 24.85 -12.75 -3.06
N ARG A 177 25.55 -13.88 -2.91
CA ARG A 177 25.75 -14.90 -3.96
C ARG A 177 24.49 -15.72 -4.19
N ASP A 178 23.82 -16.12 -3.12
CA ASP A 178 22.67 -17.03 -3.18
C ASP A 178 21.32 -16.31 -3.32
N ALA A 179 21.29 -14.98 -3.12
CA ALA A 179 20.08 -14.17 -3.26
C ALA A 179 19.38 -14.35 -4.64
N PRO A 180 18.06 -14.38 -4.72
CA PRO A 180 17.37 -14.32 -6.00
C PRO A 180 17.46 -12.89 -6.58
N THR A 181 17.99 -12.77 -7.79
CA THR A 181 18.08 -11.49 -8.51
C THR A 181 17.28 -11.56 -9.83
N PRO A 182 15.99 -11.18 -9.83
CA PRO A 182 15.13 -11.19 -11.02
C PRO A 182 15.47 -10.03 -11.97
N VAL A 183 16.70 -10.00 -12.45
CA VAL A 183 17.24 -8.99 -13.36
C VAL A 183 17.79 -9.65 -14.62
N CYS A 184 17.87 -8.92 -15.72
CA CYS A 184 18.42 -9.42 -16.97
C CYS A 184 19.90 -9.82 -16.82
N PRO A 185 20.41 -10.74 -17.66
CA PRO A 185 21.79 -11.25 -17.56
C PRO A 185 22.86 -10.16 -17.55
N SER A 186 22.66 -9.07 -18.28
CA SER A 186 23.60 -7.93 -18.32
C SER A 186 23.68 -7.15 -17.01
N CYS A 187 22.61 -7.16 -16.21
CA CYS A 187 22.54 -6.43 -14.94
C CYS A 187 22.92 -7.29 -13.73
N GLN A 188 22.97 -8.62 -13.88
CA GLN A 188 23.30 -9.54 -12.77
C GLN A 188 24.64 -9.23 -12.08
N PRO A 189 25.76 -8.99 -12.78
CA PRO A 189 27.03 -8.70 -12.11
C PRO A 189 26.97 -7.42 -11.27
N ARG A 190 26.22 -6.41 -11.73
CA ARG A 190 26.03 -5.16 -10.98
C ARG A 190 25.13 -5.37 -9.77
N ALA A 191 24.01 -6.09 -9.94
CA ALA A 191 23.10 -6.40 -8.83
C ALA A 191 23.80 -7.17 -7.70
N ARG A 192 24.62 -8.19 -8.04
CA ARG A 192 25.40 -8.96 -7.06
C ARG A 192 26.39 -8.10 -6.27
N ARG A 193 27.07 -7.16 -6.94
CA ARG A 193 28.00 -6.22 -6.29
C ARG A 193 27.28 -5.26 -5.34
N ILE A 194 26.12 -4.76 -5.74
CA ILE A 194 25.27 -3.92 -4.89
C ILE A 194 24.82 -4.69 -3.65
N LEU A 195 24.34 -5.92 -3.81
CA LEU A 195 23.93 -6.76 -2.69
C LEU A 195 25.11 -7.10 -1.77
N HIS A 196 26.29 -7.38 -2.33
CA HIS A 196 27.51 -7.62 -1.54
C HIS A 196 27.90 -6.41 -0.69
N ALA A 197 27.93 -5.22 -1.28
CA ALA A 197 28.23 -3.98 -0.55
C ALA A 197 27.18 -3.69 0.53
N LEU A 198 25.90 -3.98 0.24
CA LEU A 198 24.82 -3.84 1.21
C LEU A 198 24.95 -4.83 2.37
N CYS A 199 25.38 -6.08 2.12
CA CYS A 199 25.60 -7.07 3.18
C CYS A 199 26.68 -6.57 4.15
N HIS A 200 27.86 -6.20 3.65
CA HIS A 200 28.93 -5.70 4.50
C HIS A 200 28.56 -4.41 5.24
N ALA A 201 27.93 -3.46 4.56
CA ALA A 201 27.51 -2.23 5.22
C ALA A 201 26.40 -2.43 6.27
N ALA A 202 25.62 -3.50 6.17
CA ALA A 202 24.66 -3.90 7.21
C ALA A 202 25.37 -4.61 8.38
N GLU A 203 26.33 -5.49 8.10
CA GLU A 203 27.16 -6.15 9.13
C GLU A 203 28.00 -5.15 9.94
N ASP A 204 28.55 -4.13 9.28
CA ASP A 204 29.27 -3.02 9.92
C ASP A 204 28.37 -2.21 10.88
N LYS A 205 27.05 -2.30 10.71
CA LYS A 205 26.03 -1.71 11.60
C LYS A 205 25.47 -2.70 12.62
N ASN A 206 26.10 -3.86 12.77
CA ASN A 206 25.65 -4.96 13.63
C ASN A 206 24.28 -5.52 13.24
N TYR A 207 23.90 -5.42 11.96
CA TYR A 207 22.70 -6.07 11.45
C TYR A 207 23.03 -7.45 10.89
N THR A 208 22.11 -8.39 11.10
CA THR A 208 22.24 -9.75 10.57
C THR A 208 21.62 -9.80 9.19
N VAL A 209 22.32 -10.39 8.23
CA VAL A 209 21.86 -10.51 6.85
C VAL A 209 21.61 -11.97 6.52
N SER A 210 20.44 -12.27 5.96
CA SER A 210 20.04 -13.65 5.66
C SER A 210 19.35 -13.76 4.29
N THR A 211 19.41 -14.97 3.73
CA THR A 211 18.65 -15.29 2.53
C THR A 211 17.16 -15.36 2.87
N PRO A 212 16.28 -14.87 1.99
CA PRO A 212 14.85 -14.92 2.20
C PRO A 212 14.34 -16.37 2.25
N VAL A 213 13.24 -16.59 2.98
CA VAL A 213 12.57 -17.89 3.03
C VAL A 213 12.07 -18.29 1.64
N SER A 214 12.21 -19.57 1.27
CA SER A 214 11.75 -20.12 0.00
C SER A 214 10.29 -19.72 -0.29
N GLY A 215 10.06 -19.10 -1.45
CA GLY A 215 8.74 -18.62 -1.88
C GLY A 215 8.47 -17.13 -1.60
N SER A 216 9.39 -16.42 -0.95
CA SER A 216 9.33 -14.96 -0.82
C SER A 216 9.79 -14.25 -2.11
N ALA A 217 9.19 -13.10 -2.41
CA ALA A 217 9.63 -12.19 -3.48
C ALA A 217 10.80 -11.29 -3.07
N ALA A 218 11.28 -11.41 -1.82
CA ALA A 218 12.47 -10.70 -1.37
C ALA A 218 13.73 -11.32 -1.98
N SER A 219 14.75 -10.48 -2.18
CA SER A 219 16.11 -10.86 -2.57
C SER A 219 17.03 -10.98 -1.35
N LEU A 220 16.77 -10.20 -0.30
CA LEU A 220 17.61 -10.12 0.90
C LEU A 220 16.72 -9.84 2.12
N VAL A 221 17.09 -10.33 3.29
CA VAL A 221 16.47 -9.90 4.56
C VAL A 221 17.56 -9.33 5.46
N VAL A 222 17.35 -8.10 5.91
CA VAL A 222 18.21 -7.44 6.91
C VAL A 222 17.46 -7.43 8.23
N SER A 223 18.04 -8.04 9.26
CA SER A 223 17.45 -8.12 10.59
C SER A 223 18.23 -7.22 11.55
N ALA A 224 17.52 -6.34 12.24
CA ALA A 224 18.06 -5.45 13.26
C ALA A 224 17.31 -5.73 14.56
N ALA A 225 18.04 -6.21 15.58
CA ALA A 225 17.48 -6.72 16.82
C ALA A 225 16.35 -7.75 16.54
N ASP A 226 15.13 -7.49 17.03
CA ASP A 226 13.98 -8.39 16.91
C ASP A 226 13.15 -8.17 15.63
N SER A 227 13.54 -7.20 14.79
CA SER A 227 12.81 -6.83 13.58
C SER A 227 13.53 -7.27 12.31
N SER A 228 12.76 -7.78 11.35
CA SER A 228 13.28 -8.20 10.05
C SER A 228 12.71 -7.36 8.92
N PHE A 229 13.59 -6.91 8.02
CA PHE A 229 13.26 -6.02 6.91
C PHE A 229 13.58 -6.70 5.57
N PRO A 230 12.56 -7.29 4.91
CA PRO A 230 12.72 -7.87 3.59
C PRO A 230 12.94 -6.79 2.53
N LEU A 231 13.94 -7.03 1.68
CA LEU A 231 14.34 -6.20 0.55
C LEU A 231 14.12 -6.96 -0.75
N SER A 232 13.37 -6.38 -1.69
CA SER A 232 13.20 -6.89 -3.05
C SER A 232 14.12 -6.14 -4.01
N PHE A 233 14.79 -6.88 -4.87
CA PHE A 233 15.65 -6.33 -5.92
C PHE A 233 15.00 -6.60 -7.28
N ASP A 234 14.73 -5.55 -8.04
CA ASP A 234 13.99 -5.64 -9.29
C ASP A 234 14.68 -4.85 -10.40
N GLU A 235 14.41 -5.23 -11.64
CA GLU A 235 14.77 -4.43 -12.81
C GLU A 235 13.53 -3.70 -13.33
N GLY A 236 13.63 -2.39 -13.52
CA GLY A 236 12.58 -1.61 -14.14
C GLY A 236 12.30 -2.11 -15.56
N SER A 237 11.06 -2.02 -16.01
CA SER A 237 10.66 -2.42 -17.37
C SER A 237 9.83 -1.33 -18.04
N TYR A 238 9.76 -1.36 -19.38
CA TYR A 238 8.91 -0.47 -20.15
C TYR A 238 8.23 -1.21 -21.30
N ASP A 239 7.00 -0.80 -21.61
CA ASP A 239 6.21 -1.44 -22.65
C ASP A 239 6.37 -0.75 -23.99
N VAL A 240 6.88 -1.48 -24.96
CA VAL A 240 6.96 -1.06 -26.36
C VAL A 240 5.88 -1.76 -27.19
N PRO A 241 5.29 -1.07 -28.19
CA PRO A 241 4.39 -1.73 -29.14
C PRO A 241 5.08 -2.91 -29.83
N ASP A 242 4.35 -4.00 -30.01
CA ASP A 242 4.82 -5.21 -30.69
C ASP A 242 4.46 -5.18 -32.18
N PRO A 243 5.40 -4.85 -33.08
CA PRO A 243 5.12 -4.79 -34.50
C PRO A 243 4.90 -6.19 -35.11
N ASP A 244 5.38 -7.27 -34.47
CA ASP A 244 5.48 -8.60 -35.08
C ASP A 244 4.11 -9.29 -35.19
N GLY A 245 3.12 -8.88 -34.38
CA GLY A 245 1.76 -9.39 -34.41
C GLY A 245 0.85 -8.78 -35.49
N VAL A 246 1.35 -7.84 -36.32
CA VAL A 246 0.52 -7.07 -37.26
C VAL A 246 0.72 -7.53 -38.71
N LYS A 247 -0.36 -8.04 -39.33
CA LYS A 247 -0.36 -8.54 -40.73
C LYS A 247 -0.24 -7.42 -41.78
N TYR A 248 -0.61 -6.18 -41.45
CA TYR A 248 -0.66 -5.06 -42.40
C TYR A 248 -0.01 -3.79 -41.83
N ALA A 249 0.84 -3.11 -42.61
CA ALA A 249 1.56 -1.90 -42.16
C ALA A 249 0.65 -0.74 -41.66
N TRP A 250 -0.58 -0.64 -42.16
CA TRP A 250 -1.57 0.38 -41.75
C TRP A 250 -2.40 -0.03 -40.52
N GLN A 251 -2.27 -1.28 -40.05
CA GLN A 251 -3.04 -1.77 -38.93
C GLN A 251 -2.41 -1.27 -37.62
N ARG A 252 -3.26 -0.74 -36.74
CA ARG A 252 -2.82 -0.22 -35.44
C ARG A 252 -2.24 -1.35 -34.59
N VAL A 253 -1.00 -1.20 -34.16
CA VAL A 253 -0.36 -2.10 -33.20
C VAL A 253 -1.03 -1.92 -31.84
N THR A 254 -1.71 -2.97 -31.37
CA THR A 254 -2.35 -3.00 -30.04
C THR A 254 -1.62 -3.89 -29.05
N ALA A 255 -0.90 -4.91 -29.54
CA ALA A 255 -0.05 -5.75 -28.72
C ALA A 255 1.16 -4.97 -28.20
N ARG A 256 1.59 -5.26 -26.98
CA ARG A 256 2.73 -4.64 -26.31
C ARG A 256 3.67 -5.74 -25.82
N ILE A 257 4.97 -5.54 -26.01
CA ILE A 257 6.03 -6.35 -25.40
C ILE A 257 6.70 -5.51 -24.32
N THR A 258 6.86 -6.10 -23.15
CA THR A 258 7.63 -5.52 -22.05
C THR A 258 9.13 -5.76 -22.28
N ARG A 259 9.93 -4.70 -22.25
CA ARG A 259 11.40 -4.76 -22.36
C ARG A 259 12.05 -4.31 -21.05
N PRO A 260 13.15 -4.93 -20.63
CA PRO A 260 13.92 -4.48 -19.47
C PRO A 260 14.52 -3.11 -19.73
N SER A 261 14.51 -2.24 -18.72
CA SER A 261 15.04 -0.87 -18.79
C SER A 261 16.51 -0.76 -18.37
N HIS A 262 17.11 -1.84 -17.86
CA HIS A 262 18.45 -1.84 -17.26
C HIS A 262 18.62 -0.93 -16.03
N GLN A 263 17.53 -0.35 -15.52
CA GLN A 263 17.50 0.41 -14.28
C GLN A 263 17.24 -0.53 -13.11
N LEU A 264 18.17 -0.59 -12.16
CA LEU A 264 18.04 -1.44 -10.98
C LEU A 264 17.28 -0.69 -9.89
N GLU A 265 16.41 -1.40 -9.19
CA GLU A 265 15.59 -0.90 -8.10
C GLU A 265 15.66 -1.84 -6.88
N LEU A 266 15.77 -1.25 -5.70
CA LEU A 266 15.66 -1.88 -4.40
C LEU A 266 14.41 -1.33 -3.72
N SER A 267 13.58 -2.22 -3.21
CA SER A 267 12.41 -1.86 -2.42
C SER A 267 12.42 -2.54 -1.07
N LEU A 268 12.09 -1.79 -0.02
CA LEU A 268 11.71 -2.34 1.27
C LEU A 268 10.24 -2.71 1.22
N GLN A 269 9.87 -3.81 1.87
CA GLN A 269 8.47 -4.16 2.03
C GLN A 269 7.68 -2.97 2.62
N HIS A 270 6.57 -2.65 1.95
CA HIS A 270 5.67 -1.60 2.39
C HIS A 270 4.80 -2.12 3.53
N THR A 271 4.95 -1.53 4.71
CA THR A 271 4.18 -1.89 5.91
C THR A 271 3.43 -0.66 6.40
N TYR A 272 2.18 -0.84 6.83
CA TYR A 272 1.36 0.24 7.42
C TYR A 272 1.99 0.89 8.66
N ALA A 273 2.94 0.19 9.29
CA ALA A 273 3.79 0.67 10.37
C ALA A 273 4.61 1.94 10.05
N HIS A 274 4.88 2.22 8.77
CA HIS A 274 5.73 3.35 8.35
C HIS A 274 5.07 4.19 7.24
N PRO A 275 3.96 4.90 7.55
CA PRO A 275 3.20 5.63 6.55
C PRO A 275 3.99 6.81 5.98
N GLY A 276 3.94 6.99 4.65
CA GLY A 276 4.53 8.15 3.95
C GLY A 276 6.06 8.14 3.87
N ARG A 277 6.73 7.10 4.40
CA ARG A 277 8.18 6.94 4.32
C ARG A 277 8.60 6.36 2.98
N ARG A 278 9.85 6.61 2.61
CA ARG A 278 10.42 6.08 1.38
C ARG A 278 10.65 4.58 1.55
N PHE A 279 10.18 3.81 0.57
CA PHE A 279 10.36 2.35 0.55
C PHE A 279 10.96 1.86 -0.77
N HIS A 280 11.33 2.77 -1.69
CA HIS A 280 11.87 2.41 -3.00
C HIS A 280 13.07 3.29 -3.38
N TRP A 281 14.12 2.67 -3.91
CA TRP A 281 15.35 3.32 -4.36
C TRP A 281 15.78 2.67 -5.65
N GLY A 282 15.97 3.45 -6.70
CA GLY A 282 16.39 2.91 -7.98
C GLY A 282 17.27 3.88 -8.75
N ASP A 283 17.85 3.37 -9.82
CA ASP A 283 18.55 4.16 -10.81
C ASP A 283 17.65 5.25 -11.39
N ARG A 284 18.19 6.46 -11.50
CA ARG A 284 17.51 7.60 -12.13
C ARG A 284 18.51 8.39 -12.95
N GLN A 285 18.02 9.32 -13.77
CA GLN A 285 18.88 10.15 -14.62
C GLN A 285 19.97 10.94 -13.86
N ARG A 286 19.76 11.24 -12.56
CA ARG A 286 20.65 12.09 -11.76
C ARG A 286 21.56 11.33 -10.79
N TRP A 287 21.21 10.09 -10.44
CA TRP A 287 21.94 9.28 -9.46
C TRP A 287 21.79 7.80 -9.80
N ARG A 288 22.77 7.01 -9.37
CA ARG A 288 22.67 5.56 -9.45
C ARG A 288 22.18 4.98 -8.13
N LEU A 289 21.78 3.72 -8.13
CA LEU A 289 21.31 3.00 -6.94
C LEU A 289 22.38 2.96 -5.83
N GLU A 290 23.65 2.81 -6.19
CA GLU A 290 24.80 2.78 -5.28
C GLU A 290 24.88 4.06 -4.43
N ASP A 291 24.62 5.22 -5.06
CA ASP A 291 24.60 6.54 -4.41
C ASP A 291 23.52 6.64 -3.31
N LYS A 292 22.56 5.70 -3.27
CA LYS A 292 21.41 5.71 -2.36
C LYS A 292 21.43 4.59 -1.32
N LEU A 293 22.39 3.68 -1.35
CA LEU A 293 22.56 2.65 -0.31
C LEU A 293 22.69 3.23 1.10
N PRO A 294 23.42 4.35 1.35
CA PRO A 294 23.45 4.94 2.68
C PRO A 294 22.08 5.44 3.15
N ALA A 295 21.25 5.93 2.23
CA ALA A 295 19.90 6.37 2.55
C ALA A 295 18.97 5.18 2.84
N LEU A 296 19.16 4.05 2.15
CA LEU A 296 18.47 2.80 2.44
C LEU A 296 18.79 2.31 3.85
N LEU A 297 20.08 2.22 4.21
CA LEU A 297 20.47 1.77 5.55
C LEU A 297 19.95 2.68 6.66
N ARG A 298 19.98 4.02 6.46
CA ARG A 298 19.38 4.95 7.44
C ARG A 298 17.88 4.72 7.62
N GLU A 299 17.16 4.41 6.54
CA GLU A 299 15.75 4.07 6.63
C GLU A 299 15.54 2.75 7.39
N ILE A 300 16.38 1.73 7.16
CA ILE A 300 16.33 0.48 7.93
C ILE A 300 16.58 0.74 9.42
N THR A 301 17.62 1.52 9.77
CA THR A 301 17.89 1.92 11.15
C THR A 301 16.68 2.59 11.78
N HIS A 302 16.11 3.59 11.09
CA HIS A 302 14.95 4.31 11.61
C HIS A 302 13.74 3.40 11.82
N ARG A 303 13.47 2.46 10.90
CA ARG A 303 12.38 1.49 11.06
C ARG A 303 12.63 0.55 12.24
N ALA A 304 13.87 0.08 12.42
CA ALA A 304 14.26 -0.74 13.56
C ALA A 304 14.03 -0.02 14.89
N ASP A 305 14.46 1.24 15.00
CA ASP A 305 14.26 2.06 16.20
C ASP A 305 12.76 2.25 16.49
N THR A 306 11.97 2.54 15.45
CA THR A 306 10.52 2.74 15.60
C THR A 306 9.78 1.46 16.01
N GLU A 307 10.17 0.29 15.49
CA GLU A 307 9.60 -1.00 15.92
C GLU A 307 10.03 -1.32 17.36
N HIS A 308 11.29 -1.06 17.72
CA HIS A 308 11.78 -1.26 19.08
C HIS A 308 11.03 -0.40 20.10
N GLU A 309 10.85 0.89 19.82
CA GLU A 309 10.05 1.79 20.65
C GLU A 309 8.61 1.30 20.80
N ARG A 310 8.00 0.78 19.72
CA ARG A 310 6.65 0.21 19.76
C ARG A 310 6.57 -1.05 20.61
N HIS A 311 7.54 -1.95 20.50
CA HIS A 311 7.60 -3.14 21.32
C HIS A 311 7.75 -2.80 22.82
N LEU A 312 8.62 -1.84 23.15
CA LEU A 312 8.76 -1.36 24.54
C LEU A 312 7.48 -0.71 25.05
N ALA A 313 6.85 0.16 24.26
CA ALA A 313 5.59 0.80 24.63
C ALA A 313 4.47 -0.23 24.87
N GLN A 314 4.36 -1.23 23.99
CA GLN A 314 3.40 -2.32 24.14
C GLN A 314 3.64 -3.12 25.42
N GLN A 315 4.90 -3.47 25.73
CA GLN A 315 5.24 -4.19 26.96
C GLN A 315 4.84 -3.38 28.20
N HIS A 316 5.15 -2.10 28.25
CA HIS A 316 4.75 -1.22 29.35
C HIS A 316 3.23 -1.09 29.48
N GLU A 317 2.50 -1.00 28.37
CA GLU A 317 1.03 -0.95 28.38
C GLU A 317 0.42 -2.28 28.87
N GLU A 318 0.97 -3.42 28.46
CA GLU A 318 0.55 -4.75 28.92
C GLU A 318 0.80 -4.93 30.42
N GLU A 319 1.97 -4.52 30.91
CA GLU A 319 2.32 -4.52 32.34
C GLU A 319 1.36 -3.62 33.14
N ALA A 320 1.16 -2.37 32.70
CA ALA A 320 0.24 -1.44 33.37
C ALA A 320 -1.21 -1.95 33.36
N THR A 321 -1.65 -2.58 32.27
CA THR A 321 -2.98 -3.20 32.18
C THR A 321 -3.10 -4.37 33.14
N ARG A 322 -2.06 -5.20 33.25
CA ARG A 322 -2.01 -6.33 34.19
C ARG A 322 -2.05 -5.86 35.64
N GLU A 323 -1.31 -4.81 35.99
CA GLU A 323 -1.33 -4.22 37.33
C GLU A 323 -2.72 -3.69 37.70
N ARG A 324 -3.36 -2.94 36.79
CA ARG A 324 -4.73 -2.44 36.99
C ARG A 324 -5.73 -3.59 37.16
N TRP A 325 -5.58 -4.66 36.37
CA TRP A 325 -6.42 -5.85 36.49
C TRP A 325 -6.24 -6.55 37.84
N LEU A 326 -4.99 -6.75 38.29
CA LEU A 326 -4.71 -7.34 39.61
C LEU A 326 -5.27 -6.47 40.76
N ALA A 327 -5.15 -5.15 40.66
CA ALA A 327 -5.73 -4.23 41.62
C ALA A 327 -7.26 -4.32 41.65
N ALA A 328 -7.91 -4.38 40.49
CA ALA A 328 -9.35 -4.56 40.38
C ALA A 328 -9.81 -5.90 40.97
N MET A 329 -9.07 -7.00 40.73
CA MET A 329 -9.34 -8.31 41.31
C MET A 329 -9.23 -8.31 42.85
N ALA A 330 -8.22 -7.63 43.40
CA ALA A 330 -8.05 -7.50 44.84
C ALA A 330 -9.17 -6.68 45.49
N GLN A 331 -9.56 -5.57 44.85
CA GLN A 331 -10.69 -4.76 45.30
C GLN A 331 -12.00 -5.55 45.24
N ALA A 332 -12.29 -6.23 44.12
CA ALA A 332 -13.48 -7.05 43.93
C ALA A 332 -13.62 -8.14 45.01
N ARG A 333 -12.52 -8.82 45.36
CA ARG A 333 -12.50 -9.81 46.45
C ARG A 333 -12.86 -9.19 47.79
N THR A 334 -12.30 -8.01 48.08
CA THR A 334 -12.58 -7.30 49.34
C THR A 334 -14.05 -6.92 49.42
N THR A 335 -14.60 -6.33 48.36
CA THR A 335 -16.01 -5.92 48.28
C THR A 335 -16.95 -7.13 48.41
N LEU A 336 -16.66 -8.25 47.77
CA LEU A 336 -17.46 -9.47 47.88
C LEU A 336 -17.49 -10.00 49.32
N ILE A 337 -16.34 -10.06 49.98
CA ILE A 337 -16.25 -10.50 51.38
C ILE A 337 -17.07 -9.57 52.28
N GLU A 338 -16.98 -8.26 52.08
CA GLU A 338 -17.79 -7.30 52.84
C GLU A 338 -19.30 -7.45 52.58
N ASP A 339 -19.71 -7.63 51.32
CA ASP A 339 -21.12 -7.83 50.98
C ASP A 339 -21.68 -9.14 51.55
N HIS A 340 -20.87 -10.19 51.56
CA HIS A 340 -21.22 -11.44 52.23
C HIS A 340 -21.46 -11.22 53.74
N ARG A 341 -20.55 -10.50 54.41
CA ARG A 341 -20.67 -10.15 55.83
C ARG A 341 -21.91 -9.29 56.09
N ARG A 342 -22.17 -8.28 55.26
CA ARG A 342 -23.37 -7.43 55.33
C ARG A 342 -24.64 -8.25 55.18
N LYS A 343 -24.66 -9.22 54.25
CA LYS A 343 -25.80 -10.13 54.04
C LYS A 343 -26.08 -10.99 55.27
N ILE A 344 -25.05 -11.60 55.86
CA ILE A 344 -25.17 -12.41 57.09
C ILE A 344 -25.72 -11.55 58.24
N LEU A 345 -25.13 -10.37 58.46
CA LEU A 345 -25.56 -9.46 59.52
C LEU A 345 -27.03 -9.07 59.36
N ARG A 346 -27.45 -8.71 58.14
CA ARG A 346 -28.85 -8.37 57.87
C ARG A 346 -29.80 -9.53 58.18
N THR A 347 -29.47 -10.75 57.73
CA THR A 347 -30.27 -11.93 58.02
C THR A 347 -30.36 -12.20 59.53
N GLN A 348 -29.25 -12.04 60.27
CA GLN A 348 -29.28 -12.18 61.74
C GLN A 348 -30.18 -11.12 62.39
N VAL A 349 -30.08 -9.85 61.99
CA VAL A 349 -30.93 -8.79 62.52
C VAL A 349 -32.41 -9.05 62.23
N GLU A 350 -32.74 -9.50 61.01
CA GLU A 350 -34.11 -9.87 60.63
C GLU A 350 -34.65 -11.02 61.49
N SER A 351 -33.87 -12.10 61.66
CA SER A 351 -34.26 -13.24 62.51
C SER A 351 -34.43 -12.85 63.98
N TRP A 352 -33.58 -11.95 64.50
CA TRP A 352 -33.71 -11.43 65.86
C TRP A 352 -34.95 -10.55 66.04
N GLN A 353 -35.26 -9.69 65.06
CA GLN A 353 -36.48 -8.87 65.08
C GLN A 353 -37.73 -9.75 65.02
N GLU A 354 -37.73 -10.79 64.18
CA GLU A 354 -38.83 -11.75 64.09
C GLU A 354 -39.02 -12.52 65.41
N ALA A 355 -37.95 -13.04 66.01
CA ALA A 355 -38.01 -13.69 67.32
C ALA A 355 -38.59 -12.76 68.40
N THR A 356 -38.15 -11.49 68.40
CA THR A 356 -38.62 -10.47 69.34
C THR A 356 -40.11 -10.17 69.14
N ALA A 357 -40.55 -10.02 67.88
CA ALA A 357 -41.95 -9.78 67.53
C ALA A 357 -42.84 -10.97 67.92
N ILE A 358 -42.39 -12.21 67.69
CA ILE A 358 -43.11 -13.42 68.10
C ILE A 358 -43.23 -13.48 69.62
N ARG A 359 -42.15 -13.23 70.37
CA ARG A 359 -42.19 -13.18 71.84
C ARG A 359 -43.16 -12.11 72.34
N ALA A 360 -43.20 -10.93 71.72
CA ALA A 360 -44.13 -9.86 72.05
C ALA A 360 -45.59 -10.24 71.74
N TYR A 361 -45.84 -10.86 70.59
CA TYR A 361 -47.16 -11.39 70.21
C TYR A 361 -47.65 -12.46 71.19
N CYS A 362 -46.80 -13.41 71.58
CA CYS A 362 -47.12 -14.40 72.60
C CYS A 362 -47.49 -13.77 73.94
N ARG A 363 -46.76 -12.74 74.39
CA ARG A 363 -47.10 -12.00 75.63
C ARG A 363 -48.47 -11.33 75.53
N ALA A 364 -48.75 -10.63 74.43
CA ALA A 364 -50.05 -9.99 74.22
C ALA A 364 -51.23 -10.99 74.21
N LEU A 365 -51.03 -12.20 73.64
CA LEU A 365 -52.04 -13.26 73.68
C LEU A 365 -52.24 -13.87 75.08
N GLU A 366 -51.18 -13.97 75.88
CA GLU A 366 -51.27 -14.40 77.28
C GLU A 366 -52.03 -13.37 78.12
N ASP A 367 -51.75 -12.08 77.93
CA ASP A 367 -52.43 -10.98 78.62
C ASP A 367 -53.94 -10.92 78.28
N ASP A 368 -54.34 -11.12 77.01
CA ASP A 368 -55.76 -11.20 76.61
C ASP A 368 -56.46 -12.44 77.21
N GLN A 369 -55.78 -13.58 77.24
CA GLN A 369 -56.33 -14.81 77.83
C GLN A 369 -56.44 -14.73 79.36
N ALA A 370 -55.53 -14.03 80.04
CA ALA A 370 -55.65 -13.79 81.48
C ALA A 370 -56.91 -12.99 81.84
N ALA A 371 -57.43 -12.19 80.91
CA ALA A 371 -58.69 -11.46 81.05
C ALA A 371 -59.95 -12.29 80.73
N ARG A 372 -59.82 -13.54 80.25
CA ARG A 372 -60.93 -14.45 79.89
C ARG A 372 -60.74 -15.86 80.50
N PRO A 373 -61.54 -16.26 81.51
CA PRO A 373 -61.29 -17.50 82.27
C PRO A 373 -61.51 -18.82 81.50
N ASP A 374 -62.22 -18.83 80.36
CA ASP A 374 -62.46 -20.01 79.51
C ASP A 374 -61.54 -20.05 78.26
N ALA A 375 -60.24 -19.89 78.48
CA ALA A 375 -59.28 -19.88 77.38
C ALA A 375 -59.10 -21.28 76.74
N PRO A 376 -59.22 -21.44 75.41
CA PRO A 376 -59.14 -22.74 74.74
C PRO A 376 -57.71 -23.32 74.79
N GLU A 377 -57.58 -24.60 75.16
CA GLU A 377 -56.30 -25.32 75.28
C GLU A 377 -55.45 -25.29 73.99
N ALA A 378 -56.10 -25.14 72.83
CA ALA A 378 -55.45 -24.92 71.54
C ALA A 378 -54.57 -23.64 71.51
N ALA A 379 -55.00 -22.57 72.18
CA ALA A 379 -54.28 -21.30 72.21
C ALA A 379 -53.00 -21.39 73.08
N LYS A 380 -53.05 -22.09 74.21
CA LYS A 380 -51.85 -22.38 75.03
C LYS A 380 -50.82 -23.20 74.26
N ARG A 381 -51.27 -24.22 73.52
CA ARG A 381 -50.41 -25.04 72.66
C ARG A 381 -49.76 -24.20 71.54
N TRP A 382 -50.51 -23.28 70.95
CA TRP A 382 -49.98 -22.35 69.95
C TRP A 382 -48.92 -21.40 70.52
N ILE A 383 -49.16 -20.81 71.69
CA ILE A 383 -48.20 -19.92 72.37
C ILE A 383 -46.91 -20.67 72.72
N ALA A 384 -47.02 -21.89 73.26
CA ALA A 384 -45.85 -22.72 73.58
C ALA A 384 -45.03 -23.06 72.34
N TRP A 385 -45.68 -23.41 71.24
CA TRP A 385 -45.01 -23.67 69.95
C TRP A 385 -44.34 -22.42 69.39
N ALA A 386 -45.03 -21.28 69.39
CA ALA A 386 -44.51 -20.02 68.86
C ALA A 386 -43.29 -19.53 69.65
N ARG A 387 -43.27 -19.70 70.98
CA ARG A 387 -42.07 -19.42 71.81
C ARG A 387 -40.90 -20.34 71.47
N ALA A 388 -41.14 -21.63 71.29
CA ALA A 388 -40.09 -22.58 70.91
C ALA A 388 -39.50 -22.24 69.52
N TYR A 389 -40.35 -21.80 68.58
CA TYR A 389 -39.89 -21.31 67.28
C TYR A 389 -39.06 -20.02 67.40
N ALA A 390 -39.48 -19.06 68.23
CA ALA A 390 -38.72 -17.83 68.48
C ALA A 390 -37.32 -18.11 69.06
N GLU A 391 -37.17 -19.06 69.97
CA GLU A 391 -35.86 -19.48 70.50
C GLU A 391 -34.98 -20.16 69.44
N HIS A 392 -35.58 -20.89 68.49
CA HIS A 392 -34.84 -21.59 67.45
C HIS A 392 -34.22 -20.63 66.41
N ILE A 393 -34.97 -19.58 66.06
CA ILE A 393 -34.55 -18.58 65.06
C ILE A 393 -33.71 -17.45 65.68
N ASP A 394 -33.73 -17.26 67.00
CA ASP A 394 -32.98 -16.19 67.66
C ASP A 394 -31.46 -16.40 67.52
N PRO A 395 -30.75 -15.52 66.80
CA PRO A 395 -29.31 -15.63 66.64
C PRO A 395 -28.55 -15.31 67.92
N VAL A 396 -29.13 -14.61 68.91
CA VAL A 396 -28.46 -14.26 70.18
C VAL A 396 -28.26 -15.48 71.06
N SER A 397 -29.17 -16.45 70.96
CA SER A 397 -29.07 -17.75 71.66
C SER A 397 -27.89 -18.60 71.16
N ARG A 398 -27.32 -18.25 70.00
CA ARG A 398 -26.09 -18.85 69.45
C ARG A 398 -24.95 -17.84 69.64
N THR A 399 -23.85 -18.23 70.27
CA THR A 399 -22.71 -17.32 70.46
C THR A 399 -22.26 -16.76 69.10
N PRO A 400 -22.26 -15.43 68.89
CA PRO A 400 -21.92 -14.86 67.59
C PRO A 400 -20.43 -15.05 67.31
N GLY A 401 -20.11 -15.75 66.22
CA GLY A 401 -18.76 -15.86 65.66
C GLY A 401 -18.58 -14.91 64.49
N PHE A 402 -17.34 -14.50 64.23
CA PHE A 402 -17.00 -13.77 63.01
C PHE A 402 -17.19 -14.71 61.80
N PRO A 403 -17.95 -14.34 60.77
CA PRO A 403 -18.26 -15.24 59.67
C PRO A 403 -17.00 -15.54 58.84
N ASP A 404 -16.81 -16.81 58.52
CA ASP A 404 -15.74 -17.27 57.64
C ASP A 404 -15.91 -16.68 56.23
N PRO A 405 -14.80 -16.39 55.52
CA PRO A 405 -14.88 -15.93 54.14
C PRO A 405 -15.51 -17.03 53.25
N PRO A 406 -16.39 -16.65 52.31
CA PRO A 406 -16.98 -17.62 51.39
C PRO A 406 -15.89 -18.18 50.45
N ALA A 407 -16.14 -19.36 49.87
CA ALA A 407 -15.32 -19.85 48.77
C ALA A 407 -15.53 -18.94 47.54
N ILE A 408 -14.50 -18.19 47.14
CA ILE A 408 -14.58 -17.23 46.04
C ILE A 408 -14.14 -17.90 44.74
N THR A 409 -15.06 -18.01 43.78
CA THR A 409 -14.72 -18.36 42.40
C THR A 409 -14.50 -17.10 41.55
N PRO A 410 -13.78 -17.18 40.42
CA PRO A 410 -13.63 -16.05 39.51
C PRO A 410 -14.96 -15.48 39.01
N GLU A 411 -15.98 -16.32 38.83
CA GLU A 411 -17.31 -15.86 38.38
C GLU A 411 -18.03 -15.02 39.44
N ASP A 412 -17.83 -15.31 40.73
CA ASP A 412 -18.43 -14.54 41.82
C ASP A 412 -17.91 -13.09 41.89
N LEU A 413 -16.72 -12.84 41.35
CA LEU A 413 -16.10 -11.52 41.29
C LEU A 413 -16.66 -10.66 40.15
N ARG A 414 -17.30 -11.28 39.16
CA ARG A 414 -17.77 -10.59 37.93
C ARG A 414 -18.64 -9.35 38.20
N PRO A 415 -19.59 -9.35 39.15
CA PRO A 415 -20.39 -8.15 39.45
C PRO A 415 -19.56 -6.97 39.98
N TYR A 416 -18.42 -7.25 40.60
CA TYR A 416 -17.54 -6.27 41.26
C TYR A 416 -16.35 -5.83 40.39
N LEU A 417 -16.18 -6.43 39.21
CA LEU A 417 -15.05 -6.18 38.32
C LEU A 417 -15.27 -5.03 37.32
N HIS A 418 -16.43 -4.36 37.34
CA HIS A 418 -16.70 -3.13 36.56
C HIS A 418 -16.25 -3.17 35.09
N GLY A 419 -16.48 -4.30 34.40
CA GLY A 419 -16.11 -4.49 32.98
C GLY A 419 -14.79 -5.22 32.74
N TRP A 420 -13.99 -5.48 33.78
CA TRP A 420 -12.83 -6.37 33.68
C TRP A 420 -13.23 -7.84 33.57
N SER A 421 -12.47 -8.60 32.79
CA SER A 421 -12.60 -10.05 32.71
C SER A 421 -12.08 -10.73 33.99
N PRO A 422 -12.74 -11.77 34.52
CA PRO A 422 -12.23 -12.52 35.68
C PRO A 422 -11.02 -13.41 35.38
N TYR A 423 -10.73 -13.68 34.10
CA TYR A 423 -9.74 -14.68 33.68
C TYR A 423 -8.50 -14.07 33.04
N GLU A 424 -8.62 -12.89 32.44
CA GLU A 424 -7.55 -12.25 31.67
C GLU A 424 -7.55 -10.73 31.90
N PRO A 425 -6.39 -10.06 31.76
CA PRO A 425 -6.26 -8.61 31.90
C PRO A 425 -6.83 -7.88 30.67
N LYS A 426 -8.11 -8.09 30.40
CA LYS A 426 -8.87 -7.43 29.32
C LYS A 426 -10.15 -6.83 29.88
N GLN A 427 -10.49 -5.65 29.36
CA GLN A 427 -11.81 -5.05 29.56
C GLN A 427 -12.74 -5.50 28.43
N ARG A 428 -14.00 -5.77 28.78
CA ARG A 428 -15.03 -6.26 27.85
C ARG A 428 -15.91 -5.15 27.31
#